data_AF-A0A2S5GVY5-F1
#
_entry.id   AF-A0A2S5GVY5-F1
#
_cell.length_a   1.000
_cell.length_b   1.000
_cell.length_c   1.000
_cell.angle_alpha   90.00
_cell.angle_beta   90.00
_cell.angle_gamma   90.00
#
_symmetry.space_group_name_H-M   'P 1'
#
loop_
_entity.id
_entity.type
_entity.pdbx_description
1 polymer ?
#
loop_
_entity_poly.entity_id
_entity_poly.type
_entity_poly.pdbx_seq_one_letter_code
_entity_poly.pdbx_strand_id
1 'polypeptide(L)'
;MKSLFRPFLLLVAALPLVLAACGDKEPEQRAAFIQYLQTRIVDKPGVRVPKLTDEEQKSFGDYAAHYAVITDFNAGMDASVKPLSGIIQKGALRSLNDIVTRREDMKAAQQSLSDMGVALKDQQTKADAAHAQLKQPADLKTVYDKAYEKTVSLPADTFRDVLPQLNATFDSGLKIADYVEAHKAQIEISGPIVKVNDPAVQTELNQLLQNLNEQARNLQQAHTRMQALMLGR
;
A
#
# COMPACT_ATOMS: atom_id res chain seq x y z
N MET A 1 -53.58 -44.48 -59.67
CA MET A 1 -54.20 -44.50 -58.33
C MET A 1 -53.16 -45.00 -57.32
N LYS A 2 -52.82 -44.11 -56.37
CA LYS A 2 -52.23 -44.30 -55.03
C LYS A 2 -51.10 -45.31 -54.76
N SER A 3 -50.06 -44.72 -54.14
CA SER A 3 -49.07 -45.23 -53.17
C SER A 3 -47.69 -45.57 -53.74
N LEU A 4 -46.73 -44.63 -53.81
CA LEU A 4 -45.90 -44.04 -52.74
C LEU A 4 -45.06 -45.12 -52.01
N PHE A 5 -43.79 -45.35 -52.37
CA PHE A 5 -42.57 -44.62 -51.96
C PHE A 5 -42.18 -44.92 -50.50
N ARG A 6 -41.19 -45.80 -50.24
CA ARG A 6 -39.81 -45.44 -49.83
C ARG A 6 -39.00 -46.67 -49.35
N PRO A 7 -37.71 -46.78 -49.72
CA PRO A 7 -36.83 -47.88 -49.35
C PRO A 7 -35.94 -47.55 -48.14
N PHE A 8 -35.33 -48.62 -47.63
CA PHE A 8 -33.99 -48.68 -47.04
C PHE A 8 -33.77 -48.11 -45.63
N LEU A 9 -33.20 -48.99 -44.80
CA LEU A 9 -32.47 -48.71 -43.58
C LEU A 9 -31.62 -47.43 -43.72
N LEU A 10 -31.50 -46.64 -42.64
CA LEU A 10 -30.24 -46.11 -42.10
C LEU A 10 -30.54 -45.10 -40.99
N LEU A 11 -29.69 -45.14 -39.94
CA LEU A 11 -29.54 -44.17 -38.86
C LEU A 11 -30.61 -44.12 -37.75
N VAL A 12 -30.64 -45.20 -36.96
CA VAL A 12 -30.77 -45.09 -35.50
C VAL A 12 -29.37 -44.81 -34.96
N ALA A 13 -29.05 -43.54 -34.67
CA ALA A 13 -28.02 -43.08 -33.71
C ALA A 13 -27.78 -41.58 -33.90
N ALA A 14 -28.66 -40.75 -33.36
CA ALA A 14 -28.33 -39.36 -33.06
C ALA A 14 -28.88 -39.05 -31.67
N LEU A 15 -27.97 -38.67 -30.77
CA LEU A 15 -28.09 -38.49 -29.31
C LEU A 15 -28.04 -39.79 -28.50
N PRO A 16 -27.03 -39.93 -27.61
CA PRO A 16 -26.71 -38.92 -26.61
C PRO A 16 -25.23 -38.51 -26.58
N LEU A 17 -24.93 -37.27 -26.96
CA LEU A 17 -23.72 -36.55 -26.52
C LEU A 17 -24.17 -35.47 -25.53
N VAL A 18 -24.78 -35.89 -24.43
CA VAL A 18 -25.09 -35.05 -23.26
C VAL A 18 -24.73 -35.82 -22.00
N LEU A 19 -23.51 -36.37 -21.94
CA LEU A 19 -23.00 -37.06 -20.75
C LEU A 19 -21.49 -36.77 -20.60
N ALA A 20 -21.17 -35.48 -20.42
CA ALA A 20 -19.92 -35.02 -19.78
C ALA A 20 -20.00 -33.56 -19.24
N ALA A 21 -21.18 -32.91 -19.20
CA ALA A 21 -21.34 -31.58 -18.62
C ALA A 21 -21.96 -31.66 -17.22
N CYS A 22 -21.34 -32.45 -16.33
CA CYS A 22 -21.56 -32.29 -14.90
C CYS A 22 -20.69 -31.12 -14.42
N GLY A 23 -21.22 -29.90 -14.56
CA GLY A 23 -21.07 -28.85 -13.55
C GLY A 23 -19.71 -28.23 -13.28
N ASP A 24 -18.70 -28.36 -14.15
CA ASP A 24 -17.49 -27.57 -13.98
C ASP A 24 -17.72 -26.14 -14.46
N LYS A 25 -17.99 -25.24 -13.51
CA LYS A 25 -18.17 -23.80 -13.75
C LYS A 25 -16.84 -23.04 -13.78
N GLU A 26 -15.71 -23.75 -13.67
CA GLU A 26 -14.40 -23.13 -13.59
C GLU A 26 -14.10 -22.20 -14.78
N PRO A 27 -14.39 -22.55 -16.05
CA PRO A 27 -14.12 -21.64 -17.16
C PRO A 27 -14.90 -20.33 -17.08
N GLU A 28 -16.19 -20.38 -16.71
CA GLU A 28 -17.01 -19.20 -16.53
C GLU A 28 -16.58 -18.37 -15.31
N GLN A 29 -16.25 -19.03 -14.21
CA GLN A 29 -15.74 -18.40 -12.99
C GLN A 29 -14.41 -17.69 -13.23
N ARG A 30 -13.49 -18.35 -13.96
CA ARG A 30 -12.21 -17.78 -14.36
C ARG A 30 -12.41 -16.55 -15.23
N ALA A 31 -13.27 -16.64 -16.25
CA ALA A 31 -13.56 -15.54 -17.14
C ALA A 31 -14.15 -14.32 -16.38
N ALA A 32 -15.11 -14.57 -15.48
CA ALA A 32 -15.70 -13.53 -14.64
C ALA A 32 -14.66 -12.85 -13.74
N PHE A 33 -13.77 -13.64 -13.11
CA PHE A 33 -12.73 -13.11 -12.25
C PHE A 33 -11.66 -12.33 -13.03
N ILE A 34 -11.19 -12.84 -14.17
CA ILE A 34 -10.28 -12.12 -15.07
C ILE A 34 -10.89 -10.78 -15.48
N GLN A 35 -12.15 -10.78 -15.92
CA GLN A 35 -12.84 -9.56 -16.33
C GLN A 35 -12.95 -8.57 -15.17
N TYR A 36 -13.25 -9.04 -13.95
CA TYR A 36 -13.28 -8.20 -12.77
C TYR A 36 -11.92 -7.57 -12.49
N LEU A 37 -10.85 -8.36 -12.40
CA LEU A 37 -9.49 -7.86 -12.15
C LEU A 37 -9.07 -6.84 -13.20
N GLN A 38 -9.31 -7.14 -14.47
CA GLN A 38 -8.95 -6.25 -15.58
C GLN A 38 -9.69 -4.91 -15.45
N THR A 39 -11.02 -4.95 -15.37
CA THR A 39 -11.85 -3.75 -15.49
C THR A 39 -11.97 -2.93 -14.20
N ARG A 40 -11.80 -3.56 -13.03
CA ARG A 40 -11.98 -2.92 -11.72
C ARG A 40 -10.66 -2.53 -11.06
N ILE A 41 -9.55 -3.15 -11.47
CA ILE A 41 -8.22 -2.92 -10.86
C ILE A 41 -7.22 -2.47 -11.91
N VAL A 42 -6.92 -3.31 -12.91
CA VAL A 42 -5.82 -3.06 -13.86
C VAL A 42 -6.07 -1.80 -14.69
N ASP A 43 -7.26 -1.65 -15.27
CA ASP A 43 -7.60 -0.53 -16.16
C ASP A 43 -7.94 0.76 -15.40
N LYS A 44 -8.21 0.67 -14.09
CA LYS A 44 -8.59 1.84 -13.29
C LYS A 44 -7.36 2.62 -12.85
N PRO A 45 -7.29 3.94 -13.00
CA PRO A 45 -6.17 4.70 -12.45
C PRO A 45 -6.15 4.60 -10.93
N GLY A 46 -4.94 4.53 -10.38
CA GLY A 46 -4.65 4.55 -8.96
C GLY A 46 -4.77 3.18 -8.30
N VAL A 47 -4.50 3.18 -6.99
CA VAL A 47 -4.61 1.98 -6.15
C VAL A 47 -6.04 1.90 -5.62
N ARG A 48 -6.78 0.87 -6.03
CA ARG A 48 -8.13 0.60 -5.57
C ARG A 48 -8.34 -0.89 -5.41
N VAL A 49 -8.94 -1.26 -4.29
CA VAL A 49 -9.31 -2.65 -3.97
C VAL A 49 -10.80 -2.66 -3.60
N PRO A 50 -11.69 -2.82 -4.59
CA PRO A 50 -13.12 -2.85 -4.30
C PRO A 50 -13.48 -4.11 -3.50
N LYS A 51 -14.44 -3.98 -2.58
CA LYS A 51 -15.04 -5.14 -1.92
C LYS A 51 -15.90 -5.91 -2.92
N LEU A 52 -15.84 -7.24 -2.87
CA LEU A 52 -16.72 -8.09 -3.66
C LEU A 52 -18.15 -7.98 -3.14
N THR A 53 -19.13 -8.00 -4.04
CA THR A 53 -20.52 -8.29 -3.68
C THR A 53 -20.74 -9.80 -3.52
N ASP A 54 -21.85 -10.20 -2.90
CA ASP A 54 -22.23 -11.61 -2.76
C ASP A 54 -22.38 -12.28 -4.13
N GLU A 55 -22.90 -11.56 -5.13
CA GLU A 55 -23.02 -12.04 -6.51
C GLU A 55 -21.65 -12.22 -7.16
N GLU A 56 -20.76 -11.24 -7.02
CA GLU A 56 -19.38 -11.33 -7.53
C GLU A 56 -18.66 -12.53 -6.89
N GLN A 57 -18.74 -12.68 -5.56
CA GLN A 57 -18.14 -13.80 -4.83
C GLN A 57 -18.67 -15.16 -5.30
N LYS A 58 -19.99 -15.30 -5.47
CA LYS A 58 -20.61 -16.53 -6.02
C LYS A 58 -20.18 -16.79 -7.46
N SER A 59 -20.04 -15.73 -8.27
CA SER A 59 -19.67 -15.84 -9.68
C SER A 59 -18.21 -16.24 -9.90
N PHE A 60 -17.32 -15.99 -8.93
CA PHE A 60 -15.90 -16.33 -9.02
C PHE A 60 -15.57 -17.73 -8.49
N GLY A 61 -16.47 -18.33 -7.69
CA GLY A 61 -16.18 -19.61 -7.04
C GLY A 61 -14.90 -19.54 -6.21
N ASP A 62 -14.01 -20.54 -6.38
CA ASP A 62 -12.77 -20.64 -5.63
C ASP A 62 -11.80 -19.47 -5.87
N TYR A 63 -11.93 -18.76 -6.99
CA TYR A 63 -11.12 -17.58 -7.28
C TYR A 63 -11.40 -16.39 -6.35
N ALA A 64 -12.52 -16.39 -5.62
CA ALA A 64 -12.74 -15.44 -4.54
C ALA A 64 -11.64 -15.54 -3.45
N ALA A 65 -11.11 -16.74 -3.18
CA ALA A 65 -9.99 -16.93 -2.26
C ALA A 65 -8.67 -16.36 -2.80
N HIS A 66 -8.50 -16.31 -4.12
CA HIS A 66 -7.32 -15.67 -4.73
C HIS A 66 -7.40 -14.15 -4.54
N TYR A 67 -8.60 -13.58 -4.67
CA TYR A 67 -8.81 -12.16 -4.41
C TYR A 67 -8.62 -11.81 -2.92
N ALA A 68 -8.94 -12.74 -2.02
CA ALA A 68 -8.75 -12.56 -0.59
C ALA A 68 -7.28 -12.20 -0.24
N VAL A 69 -6.29 -12.74 -0.96
CA VAL A 69 -4.87 -12.37 -0.77
C VAL A 69 -4.65 -10.87 -0.95
N ILE A 70 -5.24 -10.26 -1.98
CA ILE A 70 -5.15 -8.82 -2.24
C ILE A 70 -5.90 -8.04 -1.15
N THR A 71 -7.13 -8.44 -0.83
CA THR A 71 -7.95 -7.70 0.15
C THR A 71 -7.40 -7.79 1.57
N ASP A 72 -6.85 -8.94 1.95
CA ASP A 72 -6.26 -9.18 3.27
C ASP A 72 -5.00 -8.33 3.46
N PHE A 73 -4.13 -8.27 2.45
CA PHE A 73 -2.99 -7.36 2.47
C PHE A 73 -3.45 -5.91 2.65
N ASN A 74 -4.42 -5.45 1.85
CA ASN A 74 -4.88 -4.07 1.91
C ASN A 74 -5.51 -3.72 3.26
N ALA A 75 -6.30 -4.64 3.83
CA ALA A 75 -6.84 -4.47 5.18
C ALA A 75 -5.74 -4.45 6.26
N GLY A 76 -4.74 -5.31 6.14
CA GLY A 76 -3.59 -5.35 7.05
C GLY A 76 -2.72 -4.09 6.94
N MET A 77 -2.50 -3.60 5.73
CA MET A 77 -1.79 -2.34 5.45
C MET A 77 -2.56 -1.16 6.04
N ASP A 78 -3.86 -1.04 5.77
CA ASP A 78 -4.72 0.01 6.33
C ASP A 78 -4.68 0.04 7.87
N ALA A 79 -4.71 -1.14 8.50
CA ALA A 79 -4.59 -1.26 9.94
C ALA A 79 -3.19 -0.82 10.44
N SER A 80 -2.13 -1.18 9.71
CA SER A 80 -0.74 -0.85 10.06
C SER A 80 -0.47 0.65 9.97
N VAL A 81 -1.05 1.34 8.99
CA VAL A 81 -0.83 2.79 8.78
C VAL A 81 -1.80 3.67 9.55
N LYS A 82 -2.83 3.11 10.19
CA LYS A 82 -3.81 3.85 11.00
C LYS A 82 -3.19 4.82 12.02
N PRO A 83 -2.08 4.49 12.73
CA PRO A 83 -1.45 5.39 13.68
C PRO A 83 -0.69 6.57 13.04
N LEU A 84 -0.40 6.53 11.74
CA LEU A 84 0.49 7.46 11.05
C LEU A 84 0.12 8.93 11.25
N SER A 85 -1.17 9.27 11.17
CA SER A 85 -1.63 10.65 11.36
C SER A 85 -1.31 11.18 12.76
N GLY A 86 -1.50 10.33 13.78
CA GLY A 86 -1.16 10.64 15.17
C GLY A 86 0.35 10.78 15.37
N ILE A 87 1.15 9.94 14.72
CA ILE A 87 2.62 10.02 14.72
C ILE A 87 3.08 11.36 14.12
N ILE A 88 2.56 11.74 12.96
CA ILE A 88 2.92 13.00 12.29
C ILE A 88 2.49 14.21 13.14
N GLN A 89 1.30 14.19 13.74
CA GLN A 89 0.85 15.27 14.61
C GLN A 89 1.71 15.41 15.87
N LYS A 90 1.99 14.28 16.54
CA LYS A 90 2.92 14.25 17.68
C LYS A 90 4.34 14.61 17.26
N GLY A 91 4.68 14.43 16.00
CA GLY A 91 5.98 14.76 15.47
C GLY A 91 6.16 16.16 14.92
N ALA A 92 5.11 16.98 14.87
CA ALA A 92 5.17 18.27 14.19
C ALA A 92 6.15 19.24 14.89
N LEU A 93 7.20 19.63 14.18
CA LEU A 93 8.24 20.57 14.62
C LEU A 93 7.94 21.96 14.05
N ARG A 94 7.29 22.83 14.84
CA ARG A 94 6.88 24.17 14.36
C ARG A 94 7.79 25.30 14.80
N SER A 95 8.59 25.08 15.86
CA SER A 95 9.50 26.07 16.41
C SER A 95 10.71 25.39 17.05
N LEU A 96 11.78 26.16 17.31
CA LEU A 96 12.92 25.66 18.07
C LEU A 96 12.52 25.24 19.50
N ASN A 97 11.60 25.99 20.11
CA ASN A 97 11.05 25.66 21.42
C ASN A 97 10.29 24.32 21.40
N ASP A 98 9.51 24.06 20.35
CA ASP A 98 8.80 22.79 20.17
C ASP A 98 9.79 21.64 20.06
N ILE A 99 10.86 21.80 19.28
CA ILE A 99 11.89 20.78 19.07
C ILE A 99 12.54 20.38 20.41
N VAL A 100 12.90 21.36 21.23
CA VAL A 100 13.57 21.12 22.53
C VAL A 100 12.61 20.51 23.54
N THR A 101 11.38 21.01 23.63
CA THR A 101 10.39 20.55 24.64
C THR A 101 9.77 19.20 24.30
N ARG A 102 9.79 18.78 23.03
CA ARG A 102 9.11 17.57 22.54
C ARG A 102 10.06 16.45 22.16
N ARG A 103 11.26 16.43 22.75
CA ARG A 103 12.30 15.42 22.47
C ARG A 103 11.79 13.98 22.65
N GLU A 104 11.07 13.71 23.72
CA GLU A 104 10.54 12.36 23.99
C GLU A 104 9.39 11.99 23.05
N ASP A 105 8.55 12.95 22.63
CA ASP A 105 7.54 12.72 21.60
C ASP A 105 8.18 12.31 20.27
N MET A 106 9.31 12.92 19.88
CA MET A 106 10.04 12.57 18.66
C MET A 106 10.61 11.16 18.71
N LYS A 107 11.22 10.75 19.84
CA LYS A 107 11.71 9.38 20.01
C LYS A 107 10.57 8.36 19.96
N ALA A 108 9.46 8.65 20.63
CA ALA A 108 8.27 7.80 20.58
C ALA A 108 7.70 7.70 19.16
N ALA A 109 7.73 8.80 18.40
CA ALA A 109 7.36 8.81 16.99
C ALA A 109 8.29 7.93 16.14
N GLN A 110 9.62 8.00 16.33
CA GLN A 110 10.58 7.14 15.62
C GLN A 110 10.33 5.66 15.90
N GLN A 111 10.12 5.28 17.17
CA GLN A 111 9.79 3.90 17.53
C GLN A 111 8.50 3.45 16.85
N SER A 112 7.46 4.28 16.91
CA SER A 112 6.16 3.96 16.29
C SER A 112 6.27 3.79 14.76
N LEU A 113 7.16 4.55 14.11
CA LEU A 113 7.43 4.39 12.67
C LEU A 113 8.21 3.12 12.36
N SER A 114 9.17 2.77 13.21
CA SER A 114 9.89 1.50 13.10
C SER A 114 8.93 0.32 13.22
N ASP A 115 8.07 0.33 14.23
CA ASP A 115 7.07 -0.72 14.47
C ASP A 115 6.09 -0.83 13.29
N MET A 116 5.64 0.31 12.75
CA MET A 116 4.79 0.35 11.56
C MET A 116 5.53 -0.22 10.32
N GLY A 117 6.82 0.07 10.16
CA GLY A 117 7.64 -0.48 9.08
C GLY A 117 7.76 -2.00 9.16
N VAL A 118 7.93 -2.55 10.37
CA VAL A 118 7.93 -4.00 10.62
C VAL A 118 6.56 -4.59 10.26
N ALA A 119 5.48 -4.01 10.78
CA ALA A 119 4.12 -4.48 10.52
C ALA A 119 3.80 -4.51 9.01
N LEU A 120 4.16 -3.47 8.27
CA LEU A 120 3.96 -3.40 6.81
C LEU A 120 4.76 -4.49 6.07
N LYS A 121 6.01 -4.71 6.47
CA LYS A 121 6.86 -5.77 5.90
C LYS A 121 6.27 -7.15 6.16
N ASP A 122 5.74 -7.39 7.35
CA ASP A 122 5.10 -8.66 7.70
C ASP A 122 3.83 -8.91 6.88
N GLN A 123 3.00 -7.87 6.67
CA GLN A 123 1.83 -7.97 5.79
C GLN A 123 2.21 -8.30 4.35
N GLN A 124 3.23 -7.63 3.80
CA GLN A 124 3.71 -7.91 2.45
C GLN A 124 4.26 -9.33 2.34
N THR A 125 5.09 -9.75 3.29
CA THR A 125 5.66 -11.11 3.31
C THR A 125 4.57 -12.19 3.35
N LYS A 126 3.52 -11.96 4.14
CA LYS A 126 2.35 -12.85 4.20
C LYS A 126 1.62 -12.91 2.86
N ALA A 127 1.42 -11.76 2.21
CA ALA A 127 0.76 -11.68 0.91
C ALA A 127 1.58 -12.38 -0.18
N ASP A 128 2.90 -12.16 -0.20
CA ASP A 128 3.82 -12.75 -1.18
C ASP A 128 3.86 -14.27 -1.03
N ALA A 129 3.88 -14.77 0.21
CA ALA A 129 3.81 -16.20 0.49
C ALA A 129 2.48 -16.81 0.02
N ALA A 130 1.35 -16.12 0.24
CA ALA A 130 0.04 -16.58 -0.20
C ALA A 130 -0.07 -16.55 -1.75
N HIS A 131 0.42 -15.50 -2.40
CA HIS A 131 0.47 -15.36 -3.86
C HIS A 131 1.28 -16.49 -4.50
N ALA A 132 2.45 -16.81 -3.95
CA ALA A 132 3.31 -17.89 -4.44
C ALA A 132 2.66 -19.28 -4.36
N GLN A 133 1.70 -19.48 -3.45
CA GLN A 133 0.97 -20.75 -3.30
C GLN A 133 -0.25 -20.87 -4.22
N LEU A 134 -0.66 -19.79 -4.90
CA LEU A 134 -1.83 -19.81 -5.76
C LEU A 134 -1.57 -20.65 -7.01
N LYS A 135 -2.46 -21.63 -7.24
CA LYS A 135 -2.45 -22.47 -8.46
C LYS A 135 -3.40 -21.85 -9.47
N GLN A 136 -2.85 -21.07 -10.40
CA GLN A 136 -3.63 -20.32 -11.39
C GLN A 136 -3.34 -20.81 -12.81
N PRO A 137 -4.38 -20.94 -13.67
CA PRO A 137 -4.19 -21.04 -15.12
C PRO A 137 -3.43 -19.82 -15.67
N ALA A 138 -2.70 -20.00 -16.78
CA ALA A 138 -1.76 -18.99 -17.29
C ALA A 138 -2.42 -17.66 -17.69
N ASP A 139 -3.63 -17.72 -18.25
CA ASP A 139 -4.46 -16.57 -18.61
C ASP A 139 -4.84 -15.75 -17.37
N LEU A 140 -5.31 -16.41 -16.31
CA LEU A 140 -5.62 -15.76 -15.04
C LEU A 140 -4.37 -15.20 -14.38
N LYS A 141 -3.30 -15.99 -14.30
CA LYS A 141 -2.06 -15.60 -13.62
C LYS A 141 -1.53 -14.27 -14.14
N THR A 142 -1.54 -14.07 -15.45
CA THR A 142 -1.05 -12.84 -16.10
C THR A 142 -1.81 -11.60 -15.64
N VAL A 143 -3.14 -11.67 -15.52
CA VAL A 143 -3.97 -10.53 -15.08
C VAL A 143 -3.91 -10.37 -13.57
N TYR A 144 -3.87 -11.49 -12.83
CA TYR A 144 -3.72 -11.50 -11.38
C TYR A 144 -2.41 -10.84 -10.95
N ASP A 145 -1.27 -11.21 -11.56
CA ASP A 145 0.03 -10.64 -11.22
C ASP A 145 0.06 -9.12 -11.41
N LYS A 146 -0.60 -8.60 -12.47
CA LYS A 146 -0.74 -7.14 -12.67
C LYS A 146 -1.59 -6.49 -11.59
N ALA A 147 -2.69 -7.13 -11.19
CA ALA A 147 -3.52 -6.63 -10.10
C ALA A 147 -2.77 -6.66 -8.76
N TYR A 148 -2.05 -7.75 -8.49
CA TYR A 148 -1.21 -7.92 -7.29
C TYR A 148 -0.12 -6.86 -7.23
N GLU A 149 0.67 -6.71 -8.29
CA GLU A 149 1.71 -5.68 -8.37
C GLU A 149 1.16 -4.29 -8.04
N LYS A 150 0.03 -3.94 -8.63
CA LYS A 150 -0.60 -2.62 -8.48
C LYS A 150 -1.19 -2.38 -7.10
N THR A 151 -1.64 -3.42 -6.40
CA THR A 151 -2.43 -3.30 -5.15
C THR A 151 -1.73 -3.83 -3.92
N VAL A 152 -0.59 -4.50 -4.10
CA VAL A 152 0.21 -5.08 -3.02
C VAL A 152 1.65 -4.61 -3.11
N SER A 153 2.40 -5.03 -4.13
CA SER A 153 3.83 -4.73 -4.26
C SER A 153 4.11 -3.22 -4.28
N LEU A 154 3.48 -2.51 -5.21
CA LEU A 154 3.73 -1.09 -5.44
C LEU A 154 3.38 -0.22 -4.22
N PRO A 155 2.20 -0.37 -3.57
CA PRO A 155 1.93 0.30 -2.30
C PRO A 155 2.95 -0.01 -1.21
N ALA A 156 3.30 -1.29 -1.02
CA ALA A 156 4.24 -1.70 0.02
C ALA A 156 5.63 -1.10 -0.18
N ASP A 157 6.15 -1.13 -1.41
CA ASP A 157 7.43 -0.54 -1.77
C ASP A 157 7.41 0.98 -1.62
N THR A 158 6.31 1.63 -2.03
CA THR A 158 6.16 3.08 -1.86
C THR A 158 6.18 3.48 -0.40
N PHE A 159 5.52 2.73 0.50
CA PHE A 159 5.62 2.99 1.94
C PHE A 159 7.05 2.78 2.46
N ARG A 160 7.73 1.72 2.00
CA ARG A 160 9.11 1.43 2.39
C ARG A 160 10.07 2.57 2.01
N ASP A 161 9.83 3.22 0.88
CA ASP A 161 10.65 4.35 0.42
C ASP A 161 10.40 5.65 1.22
N VAL A 162 9.17 5.83 1.73
CA VAL A 162 8.78 7.05 2.47
C VAL A 162 9.19 6.98 3.94
N LEU A 163 9.17 5.79 4.55
CA LEU A 163 9.46 5.61 5.98
C LEU A 163 10.82 6.18 6.43
N PRO A 164 11.95 5.94 5.72
CA PRO A 164 13.23 6.55 6.08
C PRO A 164 13.22 8.07 6.03
N GLN A 165 12.50 8.68 5.08
CA GLN A 165 12.42 10.15 4.95
C GLN A 165 11.67 10.78 6.12
N LEU A 166 10.61 10.12 6.58
CA LEU A 166 9.88 10.53 7.77
C LEU A 166 10.75 10.38 9.03
N ASN A 167 11.50 9.28 9.14
CA ASN A 167 12.42 9.07 10.26
C ASN A 167 13.59 10.08 10.27
N ALA A 168 14.11 10.46 9.10
CA ALA A 168 15.19 11.45 8.98
C ALA A 168 14.77 12.85 9.47
N THR A 169 13.49 13.20 9.34
CA THR A 169 12.94 14.45 9.88
C THR A 169 13.00 14.46 11.41
N PHE A 170 12.63 13.35 12.06
CA PHE A 170 12.75 13.19 13.51
C PHE A 170 14.19 13.18 13.99
N ASP A 171 15.07 12.48 13.28
CA ASP A 171 16.51 12.47 13.57
C ASP A 171 17.12 13.89 13.51
N SER A 172 16.71 14.67 12.51
CA SER A 172 17.15 16.07 12.37
C SER A 172 16.62 16.95 13.51
N GLY A 173 15.36 16.76 13.92
CA GLY A 173 14.80 17.41 15.10
C GLY A 173 15.54 17.07 16.39
N LEU A 174 15.87 15.78 16.60
CA LEU A 174 16.63 15.33 17.77
C LEU A 174 18.05 15.91 17.79
N LYS A 175 18.73 15.97 16.65
CA LYS A 175 20.05 16.62 16.53
C LYS A 175 20.01 18.08 16.94
N ILE A 176 18.97 18.82 16.51
CA ILE A 176 18.76 20.21 16.93
C ILE A 176 18.50 20.29 18.43
N ALA A 177 17.63 19.43 18.98
CA ALA A 177 17.32 19.42 20.42
C ALA A 177 18.59 19.15 21.26
N ASP A 178 19.39 18.17 20.86
CA ASP A 178 20.65 17.80 21.52
C ASP A 178 21.68 18.93 21.43
N TYR A 179 21.76 19.59 20.27
CA TYR A 179 22.65 20.73 20.07
C TYR A 179 22.26 21.94 20.93
N VAL A 180 20.97 22.26 21.02
CA VAL A 180 20.48 23.36 21.86
C VAL A 180 20.73 23.08 23.34
N GLU A 181 20.48 21.86 23.81
CA GLU A 181 20.75 21.48 25.21
C GLU A 181 22.25 21.62 25.55
N ALA A 182 23.13 21.17 24.65
CA ALA A 182 24.59 21.29 24.83
C ALA A 182 25.07 22.75 24.91
N HIS A 183 24.36 23.68 24.27
CA HIS A 183 24.72 25.10 24.19
C HIS A 183 23.74 26.03 24.92
N LYS A 184 22.94 25.52 25.86
CA LYS A 184 21.88 26.28 26.56
C LYS A 184 22.34 27.56 27.27
N ALA A 185 23.61 27.64 27.66
CA ALA A 185 24.18 28.86 28.25
C ALA A 185 24.40 29.99 27.21
N GLN A 186 24.40 29.64 25.93
CA GLN A 186 24.70 30.53 24.80
C GLN A 186 23.46 30.76 23.91
N ILE A 187 22.39 29.98 24.11
CA ILE A 187 21.14 30.05 23.36
C ILE A 187 19.99 30.41 24.31
N GLU A 188 19.43 31.59 24.14
CA GLU A 188 18.24 32.06 24.84
C GLU A 188 17.01 31.86 23.95
N ILE A 189 16.02 31.11 24.43
CA ILE A 189 14.74 30.89 23.74
C ILE A 189 13.65 31.60 24.54
N SER A 190 12.99 32.57 23.91
CA SER A 190 11.87 33.34 24.47
C SER A 190 10.69 33.32 23.49
N GLY A 191 9.85 32.29 23.61
CA GLY A 191 8.75 32.04 22.68
C GLY A 191 9.27 31.82 21.25
N PRO A 192 8.88 32.64 20.26
CA PRO A 192 9.39 32.52 18.90
C PRO A 192 10.79 33.15 18.71
N ILE A 193 11.30 33.89 19.69
CA ILE A 193 12.58 34.58 19.59
C ILE A 193 13.69 33.65 20.06
N VAL A 194 14.69 33.45 19.20
CA VAL A 194 15.92 32.71 19.51
C VAL A 194 17.08 33.69 19.42
N LYS A 195 17.83 33.85 20.52
CA LYS A 195 19.03 34.67 20.57
C LYS A 195 20.23 33.78 20.87
N VAL A 196 21.26 33.87 20.04
CA VAL A 196 22.51 33.12 20.19
C VAL A 196 23.64 34.11 20.43
N ASN A 197 24.37 33.95 21.52
CA ASN A 197 25.39 34.90 21.97
C ASN A 197 26.80 34.58 21.44
N ASP A 198 26.98 33.40 20.84
CA ASP A 198 28.24 32.94 20.24
C ASP A 198 28.10 32.74 18.71
N PRO A 199 28.97 33.35 17.88
CA PRO A 199 28.88 33.24 16.41
C PRO A 199 29.07 31.82 15.86
N ALA A 200 29.96 31.02 16.46
CA ALA A 200 30.19 29.65 16.01
C ALA A 200 28.95 28.79 16.32
N VAL A 201 28.36 28.98 17.51
CA VAL A 201 27.14 28.29 17.88
C VAL A 201 25.97 28.63 16.95
N GLN A 202 25.87 29.91 16.56
CA GLN A 202 24.85 30.39 15.65
C GLN A 202 24.99 29.76 14.26
N THR A 203 26.20 29.69 13.71
CA THR A 203 26.45 29.09 12.39
C THR A 203 26.05 27.62 12.35
N GLU A 204 26.45 26.84 13.35
CA GLU A 204 26.12 25.40 13.39
C GLU A 204 24.61 25.17 13.62
N LEU A 205 23.96 25.95 14.49
CA LEU A 205 22.50 25.87 14.67
C LEU A 205 21.77 26.17 13.35
N ASN A 206 22.21 27.19 12.61
CA ASN A 206 21.65 27.52 11.30
C ASN A 206 21.82 26.37 10.31
N GLN A 207 22.96 25.68 10.30
CA GLN A 207 23.19 24.51 9.44
C GLN A 207 22.23 23.36 9.79
N LEU A 208 22.03 23.08 11.08
CA LEU A 208 21.09 22.05 11.51
C LEU A 208 19.64 22.38 11.11
N LEU A 209 19.24 23.65 11.26
CA LEU A 209 17.92 24.12 10.82
C LEU A 209 17.75 24.05 9.29
N GLN A 210 18.79 24.34 8.52
CA GLN A 210 18.78 24.16 7.06
C GLN A 210 18.58 22.70 6.68
N ASN A 211 19.32 21.78 7.31
CA ASN A 211 19.17 20.34 7.07
C ASN A 211 17.75 19.86 7.41
N LEU A 212 17.15 20.33 8.51
CA LEU A 212 15.75 20.02 8.85
C LEU A 212 14.77 20.51 7.78
N ASN A 213 14.97 21.72 7.26
CA ASN A 213 14.14 22.28 6.19
C ASN A 213 14.26 21.45 4.89
N GLU A 214 15.44 20.91 4.58
CA GLU A 214 15.63 19.99 3.46
C GLU A 214 14.85 18.69 3.65
N GLN A 215 14.88 18.10 4.86
CA GLN A 215 14.08 16.90 5.16
C GLN A 215 12.58 17.17 5.04
N ALA A 216 12.11 18.34 5.48
CA ALA A 216 10.71 18.73 5.31
C ALA A 216 10.30 18.80 3.83
N ARG A 217 11.16 19.31 2.94
CA ARG A 217 10.92 19.32 1.48
C ARG A 217 10.90 17.91 0.90
N ASN A 218 11.83 17.05 1.32
CA ASN A 218 11.86 15.64 0.88
C ASN A 218 10.56 14.92 1.27
N LEU A 219 10.09 15.15 2.50
CA LEU A 219 8.83 14.58 2.99
C LEU A 219 7.61 15.09 2.19
N GLN A 220 7.58 16.38 1.83
CA GLN A 220 6.53 16.94 0.95
C GLN A 220 6.53 16.25 -0.42
N GLN A 221 7.70 16.02 -1.02
CA GLN A 221 7.80 15.28 -2.28
C GLN A 221 7.36 13.82 -2.14
N ALA A 222 7.71 13.17 -1.03
CA ALA A 222 7.23 11.84 -0.67
C ALA A 222 5.70 11.78 -0.59
N HIS A 223 5.09 12.77 0.05
CA HIS A 223 3.64 12.88 0.15
C HIS A 223 2.99 13.04 -1.23
N THR A 224 3.53 13.91 -2.09
CA THR A 224 3.05 14.08 -3.47
C THR A 224 3.15 12.80 -4.27
N ARG A 225 4.27 12.05 -4.16
CA ARG A 225 4.44 10.74 -4.82
C ARG A 225 3.40 9.73 -4.35
N MET A 226 3.18 9.63 -3.04
CA MET A 226 2.17 8.74 -2.47
C MET A 226 0.75 9.12 -2.96
N GLN A 227 0.44 10.42 -2.99
CA GLN A 227 -0.86 10.89 -3.48
C GLN A 227 -1.04 10.61 -4.98
N ALA A 228 0.01 10.81 -5.79
CA ALA A 228 0.00 10.49 -7.22
C ALA A 228 -0.27 9.01 -7.46
N LEU A 229 0.38 8.13 -6.69
CA LEU A 229 0.13 6.68 -6.72
C LEU A 229 -1.34 6.35 -6.42
N MET A 230 -1.88 6.89 -5.32
CA MET A 230 -3.26 6.62 -4.91
C MET A 230 -4.28 7.10 -5.95
N LEU A 231 -3.97 8.20 -6.66
CA LEU A 231 -4.84 8.77 -7.69
C LEU A 231 -4.57 8.22 -9.10
N GLY A 232 -3.43 7.55 -9.31
CA GLY A 232 -2.96 7.09 -10.62
C GLY A 232 -2.62 8.22 -11.58
N ARG A 233 -1.89 9.23 -11.08
CA ARG A 233 -1.47 10.42 -11.83
C ARG A 233 0.02 10.45 -12.06
#